data_AF-A0A3M1QUH6-F1
#
_entry.id   AF-A0A3M1QUH6-F1
#
_cell.length_a   1.000
_cell.length_b   1.000
_cell.length_c   1.000
_cell.angle_alpha   90.00
_cell.angle_beta   90.00
_cell.angle_gamma   90.00
#
_symmetry.space_group_name_H-M   'P 1'
#
loop_
_entity.id
_entity.type
_entity.pdbx_description
1 polymer ?
#
loop_
_entity_poly.entity_id
_entity_poly.type
_entity_poly.pdbx_seq_one_letter_code
_entity_poly.pdbx_strand_id
1 'polypeptide(L)'
;MAMVNTADDRTKDLGDPLLQHLKCSRCGYDLFGSTGDPVRCPECGSETSRIALRHAAEQRGRRDRSCFVIGAFTGVVVWLVAAVTAFAGGEREAWDSPYFGLGFLTLLVVSFALGHAVPRRSWRWGLTITLAHALAIAMTSVKNVGPLWPVSLAYVGIVMLLSLFASGGGAYLARMTRKSSRKP
;
A
#
# COMPACT_ATOMS: atom_id res chain seq x y z
N MET A 1 48.31 2.70 3.68
CA MET A 1 46.93 2.93 3.22
C MET A 1 46.60 1.82 2.22
N ALA A 2 46.01 0.72 2.69
CA ALA A 2 45.79 -0.47 1.87
C ALA A 2 44.43 -0.36 1.16
N MET A 3 44.43 -0.40 -0.17
CA MET A 3 43.20 -0.53 -0.95
C MET A 3 42.66 -1.95 -0.77
N VAL A 4 41.58 -2.09 -0.01
CA VAL A 4 40.84 -3.35 0.11
C VAL A 4 40.21 -3.66 -1.25
N ASN A 5 40.60 -4.80 -1.82
CA ASN A 5 40.15 -5.26 -3.13
C ASN A 5 38.70 -5.81 -3.02
N THR A 6 37.70 -4.94 -3.12
CA THR A 6 36.26 -5.26 -3.02
C THR A 6 35.67 -6.01 -4.23
N ALA A 7 36.51 -6.37 -5.21
CA ALA A 7 36.07 -7.07 -6.41
C ALA A 7 35.90 -8.59 -6.21
N ASP A 8 36.69 -9.21 -5.32
CA ASP A 8 36.73 -10.67 -5.17
C ASP A 8 35.58 -11.23 -4.28
N ASP A 9 34.98 -10.41 -3.42
CA ASP A 9 33.92 -10.86 -2.52
C ASP A 9 32.53 -10.94 -3.21
N ARG A 10 32.37 -10.33 -4.39
CA ARG A 10 31.09 -10.37 -5.14
C ARG A 10 30.85 -11.67 -5.89
N THR A 11 31.90 -12.43 -6.21
CA THR A 11 31.79 -13.65 -7.02
C THR A 11 31.45 -14.89 -6.19
N LYS A 12 31.81 -14.91 -4.90
CA LYS A 12 31.45 -16.01 -3.98
C LYS A 12 29.94 -16.19 -3.84
N ASP A 13 29.19 -15.09 -3.90
CA ASP A 13 27.72 -15.04 -3.80
C ASP A 13 26.98 -15.65 -5.01
N LEU A 14 27.67 -16.00 -6.11
CA LEU A 14 27.04 -16.48 -7.35
C LEU A 14 26.64 -17.96 -7.31
N GLY A 15 27.32 -18.77 -6.47
CA GLY A 15 27.06 -20.19 -6.31
C GLY A 15 25.98 -20.52 -5.28
N ASP A 16 25.79 -19.66 -4.28
CA ASP A 16 24.94 -19.95 -3.13
C ASP A 16 23.45 -19.94 -3.48
N PRO A 17 22.61 -20.79 -2.85
CA PRO A 17 21.17 -20.77 -3.06
C PRO A 17 20.54 -19.44 -2.62
N LEU A 18 19.52 -18.98 -3.36
CA LEU A 18 18.72 -17.83 -2.92
C LEU A 18 17.97 -18.14 -1.63
N LEU A 19 18.44 -17.60 -0.50
CA LEU A 19 17.78 -17.71 0.81
C LEU A 19 16.58 -16.75 0.98
N GLN A 20 16.33 -15.86 0.00
CA GLN A 20 15.22 -14.92 0.02
C GLN A 20 14.09 -15.41 -0.90
N HIS A 21 12.84 -15.26 -0.46
CA HIS A 21 11.64 -15.57 -1.25
C HIS A 21 11.38 -14.54 -2.37
N LEU A 22 12.26 -14.52 -3.36
CA LEU A 22 12.18 -13.64 -4.52
C LEU A 22 11.28 -14.27 -5.59
N LYS A 23 10.29 -13.51 -6.07
CA LYS A 23 9.38 -14.00 -7.11
C LYS A 23 9.83 -13.63 -8.51
N CYS A 24 9.76 -14.58 -9.44
CA CYS A 24 9.95 -14.37 -10.87
C CYS A 24 9.02 -13.25 -11.38
N SER A 25 9.56 -12.29 -12.13
CA SER A 25 8.82 -11.16 -12.69
C SER A 25 7.82 -11.58 -13.78
N ARG A 26 8.11 -12.70 -14.47
CA ARG A 26 7.28 -13.25 -15.56
C ARG A 26 6.09 -14.05 -15.01
N CYS A 27 6.35 -15.18 -14.35
CA CYS A 27 5.30 -16.10 -13.89
C CYS A 27 4.93 -15.97 -12.41
N GLY A 28 5.73 -15.30 -11.58
CA GLY A 28 5.47 -15.18 -10.14
C GLY A 28 5.92 -16.36 -9.27
N TYR A 29 6.58 -17.37 -9.86
CA TYR A 29 7.18 -18.50 -9.14
C TYR A 29 8.20 -18.03 -8.09
N ASP A 30 8.26 -18.71 -6.95
CA ASP A 30 9.21 -18.41 -5.87
C ASP A 30 10.58 -19.02 -6.20
N LEU A 31 11.58 -18.17 -6.38
CA LEU A 31 12.95 -18.56 -6.76
C LEU A 31 13.80 -18.96 -5.55
N PHE A 32 13.18 -19.17 -4.38
CA PHE A 32 13.87 -19.68 -3.20
C PHE A 32 14.63 -20.98 -3.54
N GLY A 33 15.88 -21.06 -3.10
CA GLY A 33 16.77 -22.20 -3.38
C GLY A 33 17.31 -22.28 -4.80
N SER A 34 16.91 -21.40 -5.72
CA SER A 34 17.48 -21.37 -7.07
C SER A 34 18.94 -20.89 -7.03
N THR A 35 19.80 -21.55 -7.82
CA THR A 35 21.25 -21.27 -7.89
C THR A 35 21.63 -20.58 -9.21
N GLY A 36 22.83 -19.99 -9.27
CA GLY A 36 23.39 -19.34 -10.46
C GLY A 36 23.01 -17.86 -10.65
N ASP A 37 23.75 -17.18 -11.52
CA ASP A 37 23.47 -15.83 -12.02
C ASP A 37 23.82 -15.78 -13.52
N PRO A 38 22.85 -15.60 -14.44
CA PRO A 38 21.45 -15.30 -14.16
C PRO A 38 20.67 -16.47 -13.55
N VAL A 39 19.70 -16.14 -12.68
CA VAL A 39 18.79 -17.12 -12.10
C VAL A 39 17.77 -17.51 -13.16
N ARG A 40 17.71 -18.81 -13.49
CA ARG A 40 16.75 -19.35 -14.45
C ARG A 40 15.51 -19.84 -13.72
N CYS A 41 14.34 -19.32 -14.08
CA CYS A 41 13.07 -19.73 -13.48
C CYS A 41 12.68 -21.14 -13.94
N PRO A 42 12.46 -22.12 -13.03
CA PRO A 42 12.11 -23.49 -13.40
C PRO A 42 10.81 -23.61 -14.22
N GLU A 43 9.84 -22.72 -13.97
CA GLU A 43 8.52 -22.82 -14.59
C GLU A 43 8.44 -22.20 -16.00
N CYS A 44 9.13 -21.08 -16.24
CA CYS A 44 8.97 -20.31 -17.48
C CYS A 44 10.28 -20.10 -18.25
N GLY A 45 11.40 -20.63 -17.74
CA GLY A 45 12.72 -20.52 -18.35
C GLY A 45 13.29 -19.09 -18.40
N SER A 46 12.60 -18.08 -17.84
CA SER A 46 13.10 -16.71 -17.86
C SER A 46 14.37 -16.59 -17.02
N GLU A 47 15.37 -15.94 -17.60
CA GLU A 47 16.62 -15.61 -16.92
C GLU A 47 16.54 -14.20 -16.37
N THR A 48 16.95 -14.00 -15.11
CA THR A 48 17.00 -12.68 -14.48
C THR A 48 18.18 -12.63 -13.55
N SER A 49 18.95 -11.53 -13.59
CA SER A 49 20.10 -11.40 -12.70
C SER A 49 19.67 -11.28 -11.24
N ARG A 50 20.48 -11.85 -10.33
CA ARG A 50 20.23 -11.77 -8.88
C ARG A 50 20.14 -10.32 -8.41
N ILE A 51 21.02 -9.47 -8.93
CA ILE A 51 21.08 -8.03 -8.62
C ILE A 51 19.76 -7.35 -9.04
N ALA A 52 19.24 -7.65 -10.25
CA ALA A 52 17.96 -7.10 -10.69
C ALA A 52 16.78 -7.57 -9.82
N LEU A 53 16.77 -8.84 -9.40
CA LEU A 53 15.74 -9.37 -8.51
C LEU A 53 15.77 -8.69 -7.12
N ARG A 54 16.97 -8.52 -6.53
CA ARG A 54 17.17 -7.81 -5.25
C ARG A 54 16.69 -6.37 -5.35
N HIS A 55 17.11 -5.62 -6.37
CA HIS A 55 16.66 -4.24 -6.59
C HIS A 55 15.14 -4.15 -6.80
N ALA A 56 14.53 -5.06 -7.54
CA ALA A 56 13.09 -5.10 -7.73
C ALA A 56 12.34 -5.41 -6.42
N ALA A 57 12.92 -6.22 -5.52
CA ALA A 57 12.36 -6.47 -4.18
C ALA A 57 12.46 -5.22 -3.28
N GLU A 58 13.61 -4.56 -3.26
CA GLU A 58 13.82 -3.30 -2.52
C GLU A 58 12.89 -2.18 -3.00
N GLN A 59 12.75 -2.03 -4.32
CA GLN A 59 11.83 -1.05 -4.91
C GLN A 59 10.37 -1.33 -4.52
N ARG A 60 9.96 -2.61 -4.48
CA ARG A 60 8.64 -3.01 -3.97
C ARG A 60 8.47 -2.62 -2.50
N GLY A 61 9.45 -2.93 -1.65
CA GLY A 61 9.42 -2.54 -0.23
C GLY A 61 9.31 -1.04 -0.02
N ARG A 62 10.05 -0.24 -0.83
CA ARG A 62 9.95 1.23 -0.80
C ARG A 62 8.56 1.73 -1.20
N ARG A 63 7.98 1.19 -2.29
CA ARG A 63 6.62 1.54 -2.73
C ARG A 63 5.58 1.21 -1.67
N ASP A 64 5.66 0.03 -1.06
CA ASP A 64 4.74 -0.38 0.02
C ASP A 64 4.81 0.62 1.19
N ARG A 65 6.02 1.00 1.64
CA ARG A 65 6.21 2.00 2.70
C ARG A 65 5.61 3.34 2.33
N SER A 66 5.87 3.85 1.12
CA SER A 66 5.26 5.09 0.64
C SER A 66 3.73 5.01 0.61
N CYS A 67 3.16 3.87 0.21
CA CYS A 67 1.70 3.68 0.21
C CYS A 67 1.11 3.69 1.62
N PHE A 68 1.80 3.12 2.61
CA PHE A 68 1.37 3.23 4.01
C PHE A 68 1.40 4.67 4.51
N VAL A 69 2.47 5.41 4.21
CA VAL A 69 2.59 6.83 4.60
C VAL A 69 1.49 7.66 3.94
N ILE A 70 1.29 7.53 2.63
CA ILE A 70 0.24 8.24 1.89
C ILE A 70 -1.14 7.88 2.44
N GLY A 71 -1.42 6.60 2.66
CA GLY A 71 -2.71 6.16 3.18
C GLY A 71 -3.00 6.70 4.57
N ALA A 72 -2.04 6.58 5.49
CA ALA A 72 -2.19 7.09 6.85
C ALA A 72 -2.34 8.62 6.88
N PHE A 73 -1.47 9.32 6.13
CA PHE A 73 -1.51 10.77 6.03
C PHE A 73 -2.85 11.26 5.46
N THR A 74 -3.36 10.62 4.40
CA THR A 74 -4.66 10.95 3.81
C THR A 74 -5.79 10.81 4.83
N GLY A 75 -5.85 9.69 5.56
CA GLY A 75 -6.89 9.46 6.56
C GLY A 75 -6.92 10.55 7.65
N VAL A 76 -5.74 10.94 8.15
CA VAL A 76 -5.59 12.00 9.15
C VAL A 76 -5.96 13.37 8.58
N VAL A 77 -5.40 13.75 7.43
CA VAL A 77 -5.61 15.07 6.83
C VAL A 77 -7.06 15.30 6.48
N VAL A 78 -7.74 14.31 5.90
CA VAL A 78 -9.16 14.43 5.55
C VAL A 78 -10.01 14.76 6.78
N TRP A 79 -9.75 14.10 7.92
CA TRP A 79 -10.46 14.38 9.16
C TRP A 79 -10.14 15.78 9.70
N LEU A 80 -8.85 16.15 9.75
CA LEU A 80 -8.45 17.45 10.28
C LEU A 80 -9.01 18.60 9.44
N VAL A 81 -9.05 18.47 8.12
CA VAL A 81 -9.68 19.47 7.24
C VAL A 81 -11.18 19.60 7.53
N ALA A 82 -11.90 18.48 7.65
CA ALA A 82 -13.32 18.52 8.02
C ALA A 82 -13.55 19.17 9.39
N ALA A 83 -12.75 18.81 10.40
CA ALA A 83 -12.85 19.37 11.74
C ALA A 83 -12.53 20.87 11.79
N VAL A 84 -11.46 21.32 11.12
CA VAL A 84 -11.07 22.73 11.07
C VAL A 84 -12.10 23.56 10.31
N THR A 85 -12.63 23.05 9.20
CA THR A 85 -13.65 23.77 8.42
C THR A 85 -14.97 23.89 9.16
N ALA A 86 -15.42 22.82 9.84
CA ALA A 86 -16.60 22.87 10.70
C ALA A 86 -16.44 23.91 11.82
N PHE A 87 -15.30 23.88 12.51
CA PHE A 87 -15.01 24.85 13.57
C PHE A 87 -14.98 26.30 13.05
N ALA A 88 -14.35 26.54 11.90
CA ALA A 88 -14.31 27.86 11.28
C ALA A 88 -15.70 28.32 10.76
N GLY A 89 -16.56 27.38 10.36
CA GLY A 89 -17.94 27.63 9.95
C GLY A 89 -18.92 27.87 11.10
N GLY A 90 -18.49 27.71 12.36
CA GLY A 90 -19.36 27.78 13.53
C GLY A 90 -20.28 26.57 13.69
N GLU A 91 -20.02 25.49 12.96
CA GLU A 91 -20.74 24.23 13.06
C GLU A 91 -20.36 23.51 14.36
N ARG A 92 -21.32 22.72 14.89
CA ARG A 92 -21.10 21.99 16.14
C ARG A 92 -20.31 20.70 15.90
N GLU A 93 -20.51 20.07 14.76
CA GLU A 93 -19.99 18.73 14.49
C GLU A 93 -19.28 18.69 13.13
N ALA A 94 -18.19 17.92 13.04
CA ALA A 94 -17.37 17.86 11.83
C ALA A 94 -18.11 17.31 10.59
N TRP A 95 -19.24 16.63 10.79
CA TRP A 95 -20.07 16.08 9.72
C TRP A 95 -21.12 17.06 9.19
N ASP A 96 -21.33 18.20 9.86
CA ASP A 96 -22.21 19.27 9.37
C ASP A 96 -21.55 19.99 8.18
N SER A 97 -20.23 19.89 8.08
CA SER A 97 -19.42 20.59 7.08
C SER A 97 -19.62 20.00 5.68
N PRO A 98 -19.75 20.84 4.63
CA PRO A 98 -19.79 20.36 3.25
C PRO A 98 -18.51 19.60 2.85
N TYR A 99 -17.41 19.82 3.58
CA TYR A 99 -16.14 19.12 3.36
C TYR A 99 -16.14 17.69 3.86
N PHE A 100 -17.10 17.29 4.71
CA PHE A 100 -17.21 15.91 5.20
C PHE A 100 -17.49 14.93 4.04
N GLY A 101 -18.44 15.24 3.18
CA GLY A 101 -18.77 14.41 2.01
C GLY A 101 -17.62 14.32 0.98
N LEU A 102 -16.93 15.43 0.74
CA LEU A 102 -15.73 15.46 -0.12
C LEU A 102 -14.58 14.64 0.49
N GLY A 103 -14.44 14.69 1.81
CA GLY A 103 -13.49 13.87 2.54
C GLY A 103 -13.71 12.39 2.29
N PHE A 104 -14.96 11.93 2.39
CA PHE A 104 -15.32 10.54 2.12
C PHE A 104 -14.94 10.09 0.70
N LEU A 105 -15.31 10.88 -0.33
CA LEU A 105 -14.93 10.57 -1.72
C LEU A 105 -13.41 10.51 -1.90
N THR A 106 -12.68 11.39 -1.22
CA THR A 106 -11.21 11.41 -1.23
C THR A 106 -10.64 10.10 -0.68
N LEU A 107 -11.15 9.60 0.45
CA LEU A 107 -10.70 8.32 1.03
C LEU A 107 -10.92 7.15 0.06
N LEU A 108 -12.05 7.11 -0.65
CA LEU A 108 -12.34 6.07 -1.64
C LEU A 108 -11.42 6.15 -2.86
N VAL A 109 -11.22 7.35 -3.42
CA VAL A 109 -10.36 7.57 -4.58
C VAL A 109 -8.91 7.20 -4.26
N VAL A 110 -8.39 7.62 -3.11
CA VAL A 110 -7.03 7.28 -2.69
C VAL A 110 -6.91 5.79 -2.40
N SER A 111 -7.91 5.17 -1.76
CA SER A 111 -7.92 3.70 -1.57
C SER A 111 -7.86 2.95 -2.89
N PHE A 112 -8.67 3.37 -3.88
CA PHE A 112 -8.64 2.81 -5.24
C PHE A 112 -7.26 3.00 -5.90
N ALA A 113 -6.72 4.21 -5.85
CA ALA A 113 -5.43 4.54 -6.46
C ALA A 113 -4.27 3.72 -5.87
N LEU A 114 -4.23 3.56 -4.53
CA LEU A 114 -3.23 2.71 -3.87
C LEU A 114 -3.43 1.23 -4.21
N GLY A 115 -4.67 0.76 -4.29
CA GLY A 115 -5.00 -0.58 -4.78
C GLY A 115 -4.52 -0.82 -6.20
N HIS A 116 -4.66 0.17 -7.08
CA HIS A 116 -4.19 0.10 -8.46
C HIS A 116 -2.65 0.14 -8.56
N ALA A 117 -2.00 1.01 -7.79
CA ALA A 117 -0.54 1.15 -7.78
C ALA A 117 0.15 -0.11 -7.22
N VAL A 118 -0.37 -0.66 -6.13
CA VAL A 118 0.18 -1.83 -5.44
C VAL A 118 -0.91 -2.91 -5.26
N PRO A 119 -1.22 -3.69 -6.31
CA PRO A 119 -2.34 -4.62 -6.33
C PRO A 119 -2.16 -5.87 -5.46
N ARG A 120 -0.98 -6.06 -4.85
CA ARG A 120 -0.70 -7.19 -3.97
C ARG A 120 -1.18 -6.87 -2.56
N ARG A 121 -2.07 -7.71 -2.01
CA ARG A 121 -2.70 -7.50 -0.68
C ARG A 121 -3.37 -6.11 -0.59
N SER A 122 -4.14 -5.74 -1.61
CA SER A 122 -4.76 -4.42 -1.74
C SER A 122 -5.68 -4.03 -0.58
N TRP A 123 -6.29 -5.00 0.10
CA TRP A 123 -7.06 -4.79 1.32
C TRP A 123 -6.29 -3.98 2.39
N ARG A 124 -4.95 -4.05 2.43
CA ARG A 124 -4.13 -3.30 3.38
C ARG A 124 -4.31 -1.79 3.23
N TRP A 125 -4.50 -1.29 2.01
CA TRP A 125 -4.55 0.15 1.74
C TRP A 125 -5.84 0.79 2.25
N GLY A 126 -6.99 0.17 1.96
CA GLY A 126 -8.28 0.62 2.48
C GLY A 126 -8.34 0.54 4.01
N LEU A 127 -7.75 -0.52 4.59
CA LEU A 127 -7.64 -0.68 6.04
C LEU A 127 -6.76 0.42 6.67
N THR A 128 -5.56 0.68 6.13
CA THR A 128 -4.66 1.71 6.66
C THR A 128 -5.29 3.10 6.63
N ILE A 129 -5.90 3.48 5.52
CA ILE A 129 -6.58 4.78 5.39
C ILE A 129 -7.69 4.91 6.43
N THR A 130 -8.54 3.89 6.54
CA THR A 130 -9.70 3.95 7.43
C THR A 130 -9.30 3.91 8.90
N LEU A 131 -8.30 3.10 9.28
CA LEU A 131 -7.79 3.06 10.65
C LEU A 131 -7.12 4.38 11.04
N ALA A 132 -6.36 5.00 10.14
CA ALA A 132 -5.76 6.29 10.41
C ALA A 132 -6.83 7.39 10.56
N HIS A 133 -7.88 7.36 9.73
CA HIS A 133 -9.03 8.26 9.84
C HIS A 133 -9.77 8.06 11.17
N ALA A 134 -10.08 6.81 11.53
CA ALA A 134 -10.75 6.46 12.79
C ALA A 134 -9.91 6.86 14.01
N LEU A 135 -8.58 6.69 13.95
CA LEU A 135 -7.68 7.14 15.00
C LEU A 135 -7.69 8.66 15.13
N ALA A 136 -7.68 9.40 14.02
CA ALA A 136 -7.78 10.85 14.03
C ALA A 136 -9.09 11.33 14.68
N ILE A 137 -10.23 10.72 14.31
CA ILE A 137 -11.53 10.95 14.95
C ILE A 137 -11.44 10.69 16.44
N ALA A 138 -10.95 9.50 16.83
CA ALA A 138 -10.85 9.11 18.22
C ALA A 138 -10.03 10.12 19.03
N MET A 139 -8.86 10.54 18.53
CA MET A 139 -7.95 11.45 19.22
C MET A 139 -8.49 12.87 19.38
N THR A 140 -9.24 13.38 18.40
CA THR A 140 -9.81 14.74 18.48
C THR A 140 -11.14 14.78 19.23
N SER A 141 -11.84 13.66 19.30
CA SER A 141 -13.20 13.61 19.87
C SER A 141 -13.24 13.13 21.32
N VAL A 142 -12.13 12.74 21.94
CA VAL A 142 -12.07 12.15 23.31
C VAL A 142 -12.80 12.96 24.38
N LYS A 143 -12.79 14.30 24.28
CA LYS A 143 -13.43 15.17 25.30
C LYS A 143 -14.96 15.27 25.15
N ASN A 144 -15.48 14.96 23.97
CA ASN A 144 -16.89 15.11 23.60
C ASN A 144 -17.43 13.82 22.98
N VAL A 145 -16.99 12.64 23.46
CA VAL A 145 -17.54 11.36 23.03
C VAL A 145 -18.93 11.22 23.67
N GLY A 146 -19.89 11.95 23.09
CA GLY A 146 -21.29 11.89 23.51
C GLY A 146 -21.90 10.50 23.27
N PRO A 147 -23.23 10.37 23.45
CA PRO A 147 -23.94 9.12 23.20
C PRO A 147 -23.86 8.60 21.75
N LEU A 148 -23.22 9.33 20.84
CA LEU A 148 -23.09 9.03 19.42
C LEU A 148 -21.91 8.11 19.06
N TRP A 149 -21.10 7.66 20.02
CA TRP A 149 -19.98 6.75 19.72
C TRP A 149 -20.35 5.46 18.96
N PRO A 150 -21.53 4.83 19.14
CA PRO A 150 -21.91 3.68 18.33
C PRO A 150 -22.16 4.05 16.87
N VAL A 151 -22.70 5.26 16.63
CA VAL A 151 -22.91 5.80 15.28
C VAL A 151 -21.56 6.02 14.60
N SER A 152 -20.58 6.59 15.31
CA SER A 152 -19.21 6.74 14.79
C SER A 152 -18.56 5.42 14.44
N LEU A 153 -18.74 4.37 15.25
CA LEU A 153 -18.25 3.02 14.92
C LEU A 153 -18.93 2.42 13.70
N ALA A 154 -20.26 2.56 13.59
CA ALA A 154 -21.01 2.10 12.43
C ALA A 154 -20.53 2.82 11.16
N TYR A 155 -20.34 4.14 11.22
CA TYR A 155 -19.78 4.95 10.14
C TYR A 155 -18.40 4.45 9.72
N VAL A 156 -17.46 4.32 10.67
CA VAL A 156 -16.10 3.81 10.38
C VAL A 156 -16.15 2.41 9.76
N GLY A 157 -17.04 1.53 10.24
CA GLY A 157 -17.24 0.20 9.66
C GLY A 157 -17.70 0.25 8.20
N ILE A 158 -18.69 1.09 7.89
CA ILE A 158 -19.18 1.28 6.52
C ILE A 158 -18.08 1.84 5.62
N VAL A 159 -17.38 2.89 6.06
CA VAL A 159 -16.26 3.50 5.32
C VAL A 159 -15.14 2.49 5.09
N MET A 160 -14.87 1.62 6.07
CA MET A 160 -13.85 0.56 5.96
C MET A 160 -14.23 -0.42 4.85
N LEU A 161 -15.47 -0.92 4.85
CA LEU A 161 -15.94 -1.83 3.81
C LEU A 161 -15.84 -1.20 2.42
N LEU A 162 -16.31 0.04 2.26
CA LEU A 162 -16.26 0.74 0.97
C LEU A 162 -14.82 1.00 0.50
N SER A 163 -13.92 1.35 1.41
CA SER A 163 -12.49 1.53 1.11
C SER A 163 -11.80 0.21 0.73
N LEU A 164 -12.18 -0.90 1.36
CA LEU A 164 -11.71 -2.24 0.99
C LEU A 164 -12.18 -2.62 -0.42
N PHE A 165 -13.45 -2.38 -0.76
CA PHE A 165 -13.97 -2.59 -2.10
C PHE A 165 -13.28 -1.70 -3.14
N ALA A 166 -13.09 -0.41 -2.85
CA ALA A 166 -12.41 0.53 -3.73
C ALA A 166 -10.97 0.07 -4.03
N SER A 167 -10.19 -0.27 -3.00
CA SER A 167 -8.83 -0.80 -3.19
C SER A 167 -8.81 -2.15 -3.91
N GLY A 168 -9.79 -3.02 -3.65
CA GLY A 168 -10.02 -4.26 -4.40
C GLY A 168 -10.25 -4.01 -5.89
N GLY A 169 -11.13 -3.05 -6.23
CA GLY A 169 -11.42 -2.64 -7.60
C GLY A 169 -10.20 -2.07 -8.33
N GLY A 170 -9.43 -1.20 -7.66
CA GLY A 170 -8.18 -0.67 -8.21
C GLY A 170 -7.18 -1.79 -8.51
N ALA A 171 -7.03 -2.73 -7.58
CA ALA A 171 -6.15 -3.88 -7.77
C ALA A 171 -6.61 -4.82 -8.88
N TYR A 172 -7.91 -5.01 -9.03
CA TYR A 172 -8.50 -5.79 -10.12
C TYR A 172 -8.18 -5.14 -11.48
N LEU A 173 -8.41 -3.82 -11.61
CA LEU A 173 -8.10 -3.07 -12.83
C LEU A 173 -6.61 -3.16 -13.20
N ALA A 174 -5.71 -2.98 -12.22
CA ALA A 174 -4.27 -3.09 -12.44
C ALA A 174 -3.82 -4.48 -12.93
N ARG A 175 -4.53 -5.55 -12.52
CA ARG A 175 -4.25 -6.92 -12.98
C ARG A 175 -4.75 -7.14 -14.41
N MET A 176 -5.89 -6.58 -14.77
CA MET A 176 -6.43 -6.67 -16.13
C MET A 176 -5.53 -5.97 -17.15
N THR A 177 -5.12 -4.73 -16.86
CA THR A 177 -4.26 -3.95 -17.76
C THR A 177 -2.92 -4.65 -18.01
N ARG A 178 -2.30 -5.21 -16.97
CA ARG A 178 -1.05 -5.98 -17.09
C ARG A 178 -1.21 -7.29 -17.86
N LYS A 179 -2.37 -7.94 -17.80
CA LYS A 179 -2.64 -9.17 -18.58
C LYS A 179 -2.76 -8.84 -20.08
N SER A 180 -3.38 -7.71 -20.43
CA SER A 180 -3.51 -7.27 -21.83
C SER A 180 -2.14 -7.02 -22.47
N SER A 181 -1.21 -6.39 -21.74
CA SER A 181 0.14 -6.10 -22.26
C SER A 181 1.06 -7.32 -22.40
N ARG A 182 0.61 -8.52 -22.00
CA ARG A 182 1.39 -9.77 -22.04
C ARG A 182 1.02 -10.69 -23.20
N LYS A 183 0.04 -10.33 -24.03
CA LYS A 183 -0.22 -11.08 -25.27
C LYS A 183 0.89 -10.74 -26.27
N PRO A 184 1.57 -11.74 -26.85
CA PRO A 184 2.63 -11.56 -27.83
C PRO A 184 2.11 -10.96 -29.13
#